data_AF-A0A5A7RPM8-F1
#
_entry.id   AF-A0A5A7RPM8-F1
#
_cell.length_a   1.000
_cell.length_b   1.000
_cell.length_c   1.000
_cell.angle_alpha   90.00
_cell.angle_beta   90.00
_cell.angle_gamma   90.00
#
_symmetry.space_group_name_H-M   'P 1'
#
loop_
_entity.id
_entity.type
_entity.pdbx_description
1 polymer ?
#
loop_
_entity_poly.entity_id
_entity_poly.type
_entity_poly.pdbx_seq_one_letter_code
_entity_poly.pdbx_strand_id
1 'polypeptide(L)'
;MKYDIKEFPGLYIGMGDIIADGKKIGECIFDLEIIIGGVKEIEAEGAFMEFTDGEVKLSEEMKELNFKMSGVISRDHEYYVTEFNCITNVMLYPKFVVPNPKEILENITEEGKE
;
A
#
# COMPACT_ATOMS: atom_id res chain seq x y z
N MET A 1 -6.16 14.43 11.61
CA MET A 1 -7.36 14.80 10.83
C MET A 1 -8.19 13.55 10.62
N LYS A 2 -9.51 13.65 10.43
CA LYS A 2 -10.36 12.49 10.13
C LYS A 2 -10.74 12.58 8.66
N TYR A 3 -9.94 11.96 7.80
CA TYR A 3 -10.18 11.94 6.36
C TYR A 3 -11.58 11.36 6.08
N ASP A 4 -12.36 12.01 5.22
CA ASP A 4 -13.59 11.41 4.71
C ASP A 4 -13.19 10.45 3.60
N ILE A 5 -13.53 9.19 3.79
CA ILE A 5 -13.18 8.12 2.89
C ILE A 5 -13.81 8.25 1.49
N LYS A 6 -14.77 9.16 1.33
CA LYS A 6 -15.32 9.56 0.03
C LYS A 6 -14.37 10.41 -0.82
N GLU A 7 -13.36 11.02 -0.20
CA GLU A 7 -12.43 11.93 -0.88
C GLU A 7 -11.19 11.20 -1.41
N PHE A 8 -10.91 10.00 -0.87
CA PHE A 8 -9.74 9.20 -1.18
C PHE A 8 -9.85 8.13 -2.29
N PRO A 9 -11.01 7.78 -2.89
CA PRO A 9 -11.04 6.75 -3.92
C PRO A 9 -10.29 7.18 -5.17
N GLY A 10 -9.49 6.28 -5.73
CA GLY A 10 -8.75 6.48 -6.98
C GLY A 10 -7.40 5.76 -7.00
N LEU A 11 -6.63 6.03 -8.05
CA LEU A 11 -5.31 5.48 -8.27
C LEU A 11 -4.23 6.43 -7.75
N TYR A 12 -3.31 5.89 -6.96
CA TYR A 12 -2.16 6.55 -6.40
C TYR A 12 -0.89 5.87 -6.89
N ILE A 13 0.15 6.66 -7.07
CA ILE A 13 1.52 6.16 -7.24
C ILE A 13 2.22 6.32 -5.90
N GLY A 14 2.85 5.26 -5.42
CA GLY A 14 3.56 5.26 -4.17
C GLY A 14 4.99 4.77 -4.28
N MET A 15 5.78 5.14 -3.29
CA MET A 15 7.12 4.63 -3.06
C MET A 15 7.26 4.35 -1.56
N GLY A 16 7.77 3.18 -1.19
CA GLY A 16 7.84 2.82 0.22
C GLY A 16 8.68 1.60 0.54
N ASP A 17 9.03 1.53 1.82
CA ASP A 17 9.71 0.41 2.44
C ASP A 17 8.74 -0.75 2.67
N ILE A 18 9.21 -1.95 2.35
CA ILE A 18 8.54 -3.21 2.66
C ILE A 18 9.16 -3.77 3.93
N ILE A 19 8.37 -3.80 5.00
CA ILE A 19 8.81 -4.21 6.33
C ILE A 19 8.10 -5.51 6.71
N ALA A 20 8.86 -6.59 6.89
CA ALA A 20 8.37 -7.88 7.37
C ALA A 20 9.13 -8.29 8.64
N ASP A 21 8.43 -8.83 9.65
CA ASP A 21 9.01 -9.21 10.94
C ASP A 21 9.87 -8.10 11.60
N GLY A 22 9.45 -6.84 11.43
CA GLY A 22 10.15 -5.67 11.95
C GLY A 22 11.46 -5.31 11.24
N LYS A 23 11.75 -5.90 10.07
CA LYS A 23 12.94 -5.61 9.26
C LYS A 23 12.55 -5.11 7.88
N LYS A 24 13.25 -4.08 7.38
CA LYS A 24 13.16 -3.68 5.97
C LYS A 24 13.74 -4.81 5.12
N ILE A 25 12.92 -5.36 4.22
CA ILE A 25 13.30 -6.42 3.28
C ILE A 25 13.40 -5.92 1.84
N GLY A 26 12.89 -4.72 1.56
CA GLY A 26 13.03 -4.04 0.29
C GLY A 26 12.39 -2.65 0.28
N GLU A 27 12.49 -1.99 -0.85
CA GLU A 27 11.90 -0.71 -1.19
C GLU A 27 11.33 -0.82 -2.60
N CYS A 28 10.15 -0.26 -2.83
CA CYS A 28 9.48 -0.37 -4.12
C CYS A 28 8.74 0.90 -4.52
N ILE A 29 8.57 1.04 -5.83
CA ILE A 29 7.54 1.87 -6.45
C ILE A 29 6.33 0.97 -6.69
N PHE A 30 5.14 1.45 -6.34
CA PHE A 30 3.90 0.69 -6.46
C PHE A 30 2.75 1.58 -6.93
N ASP A 31 1.78 0.95 -7.58
CA ASP A 31 0.46 1.53 -7.77
C ASP A 31 -0.44 1.08 -6.62
N LEU A 32 -1.32 1.97 -6.16
CA LEU A 32 -2.32 1.70 -5.12
C LEU A 32 -3.68 2.22 -5.58
N GLU A 33 -4.66 1.34 -5.72
CA GLU A 33 -6.03 1.68 -6.03
C GLU A 33 -6.89 1.58 -4.77
N ILE A 34 -7.61 2.65 -4.44
CA ILE A 34 -8.59 2.71 -3.35
C ILE A 34 -9.99 2.79 -3.98
N ILE A 35 -10.86 1.83 -3.66
CA ILE A 35 -12.17 1.67 -4.29
C ILE A 35 -13.27 1.75 -3.23
N ILE A 36 -14.39 2.41 -3.56
CA ILE A 36 -15.63 2.29 -2.79
C ILE A 36 -16.43 1.14 -3.35
N GLY A 37 -16.41 0.01 -2.66
CA GLY A 37 -17.27 -1.14 -2.90
C GLY A 37 -18.69 -0.87 -2.40
N GLY A 38 -19.66 -0.96 -3.30
CA GLY A 38 -21.10 -1.10 -3.02
C GLY A 38 -21.62 -0.41 -1.74
N VAL A 39 -22.11 -1.19 -0.77
CA VAL A 39 -22.86 -0.73 0.42
C VAL A 39 -21.99 0.02 1.47
N LYS A 40 -20.80 0.53 1.07
CA LYS A 40 -19.81 1.31 1.85
C LYS A 40 -18.61 0.52 2.40
N GLU A 41 -18.23 -0.59 1.78
CA GLU A 41 -16.95 -1.23 2.11
C GLU A 41 -15.85 -0.62 1.25
N ILE A 42 -14.74 -0.23 1.87
CA ILE A 42 -13.58 0.25 1.13
C ILE A 42 -12.66 -0.92 0.91
N GLU A 43 -12.20 -1.01 -0.32
CA GLU A 43 -11.22 -1.98 -0.77
C GLU A 43 -9.98 -1.23 -1.22
N ALA A 44 -8.81 -1.81 -0.98
CA ALA A 44 -7.58 -1.28 -1.53
C ALA A 44 -6.65 -2.41 -1.96
N GLU A 45 -6.18 -2.30 -3.20
CA GLU A 45 -5.26 -3.23 -3.83
C GLU A 45 -4.11 -2.44 -4.44
N GLY A 46 -2.93 -3.03 -4.47
CA GLY A 46 -1.79 -2.42 -5.14
C GLY A 46 -1.00 -3.43 -5.95
N ALA A 47 -0.10 -2.91 -6.78
CA ALA A 47 0.80 -3.70 -7.60
C ALA A 47 2.22 -3.16 -7.47
N PHE A 48 3.19 -4.05 -7.26
CA PHE A 48 4.60 -3.69 -7.32
C PHE A 48 4.96 -3.36 -8.77
N MET A 49 5.49 -2.16 -8.98
CA MET A 49 5.93 -1.68 -10.31
C MET A 49 7.43 -1.86 -10.48
N GLU A 50 8.21 -1.49 -9.47
CA GLU A 50 9.66 -1.62 -9.48
C GLU A 50 10.18 -1.80 -8.05
N PHE A 51 11.20 -2.63 -7.86
CA PHE A 51 11.96 -2.69 -6.60
C PHE A 51 13.24 -1.88 -6.75
N THR A 52 13.41 -0.88 -5.90
CA THR A 52 14.58 0.02 -5.90
C THR A 52 15.70 -0.49 -4.98
N ASP A 53 15.33 -1.27 -3.96
CA ASP A 53 16.23 -1.99 -3.06
C ASP A 53 15.59 -3.31 -2.59
N GLY A 54 16.39 -4.34 -2.40
CA GLY A 54 15.91 -5.68 -2.04
C GLY A 54 14.96 -6.31 -3.06
N GLU A 55 14.24 -7.36 -2.63
CA GLU A 55 13.23 -8.04 -3.45
C GLU A 55 12.28 -8.87 -2.56
N VAL A 56 11.02 -9.00 -2.99
CA VAL A 56 10.06 -9.93 -2.36
C VAL A 56 10.17 -11.30 -3.04
N LYS A 57 10.68 -12.29 -2.31
CA LYS A 57 10.75 -13.69 -2.78
C LYS A 57 9.60 -14.51 -2.23
N LEU A 58 8.60 -14.75 -3.06
CA LEU A 58 7.57 -15.75 -2.79
C LEU A 58 8.05 -17.09 -3.32
N SER A 59 7.99 -18.13 -2.48
CA SER A 59 8.38 -19.49 -2.83
C SER A 59 7.23 -20.45 -2.52
N GLU A 60 7.31 -21.69 -2.98
CA GLU A 60 6.32 -22.72 -2.61
C GLU A 60 6.25 -22.96 -1.09
N GLU A 61 7.34 -22.67 -0.37
CA GLU A 61 7.42 -22.75 1.09
C GLU A 61 6.85 -21.50 1.78
N MET A 62 7.04 -20.31 1.19
CA MET A 62 6.46 -19.04 1.64
C MET A 62 5.27 -18.66 0.77
N LYS A 63 4.15 -19.34 1.03
CA LYS A 63 2.91 -19.17 0.24
C LYS A 63 2.34 -17.76 0.36
N GLU A 64 2.50 -17.11 1.50
CA GLU A 64 1.95 -15.80 1.82
C GLU A 64 2.98 -14.96 2.57
N LEU A 65 3.03 -13.67 2.25
CA LEU A 65 3.81 -12.66 2.93
C LEU A 65 2.88 -11.60 3.50
N ASN A 66 2.92 -11.45 4.83
CA ASN A 66 2.33 -10.33 5.53
C ASN A 66 3.44 -9.29 5.75
N PHE A 67 3.22 -8.06 5.32
CA PHE A 67 4.21 -6.99 5.42
C PHE A 67 3.54 -5.66 5.69
N LYS A 68 4.30 -4.70 6.19
CA LYS A 68 3.88 -3.31 6.29
C LYS A 68 4.52 -2.52 5.15
N MET A 69 3.70 -1.79 4.41
CA MET A 69 4.18 -0.74 3.50
C MET A 69 4.32 0.55 4.30
N SER A 70 5.47 1.22 4.23
CA SER A 70 5.69 2.52 4.88
C SER A 70 6.36 3.47 3.89
N GLY A 71 5.70 4.57 3.55
CA GLY A 71 6.20 5.45 2.50
C GLY A 71 5.24 6.56 2.12
N VAL A 72 5.38 7.03 0.89
CA VAL A 72 4.58 8.12 0.32
C VAL A 72 3.64 7.55 -0.73
N ILE A 73 2.38 7.97 -0.71
CA ILE A 73 1.44 7.81 -1.82
C ILE A 73 1.11 9.20 -2.37
N SER A 74 0.95 9.30 -3.67
CA SER A 74 0.71 10.56 -4.35
C SER A 74 -0.33 10.40 -5.45
N ARG A 75 -1.10 11.47 -5.65
CA ARG A 75 -2.08 11.56 -6.73
C ARG A 75 -2.26 13.03 -7.08
N ASP A 76 -2.28 13.31 -8.39
CA ASP A 76 -2.38 14.66 -8.92
C ASP A 76 -1.27 15.56 -8.33
N HIS A 77 -1.66 16.60 -7.59
CA HIS A 77 -0.77 17.57 -6.93
C HIS A 77 -0.62 17.32 -5.44
N GLU A 78 -1.08 16.17 -4.93
CA GLU A 78 -1.14 15.86 -3.50
C GLU A 78 -0.28 14.65 -3.16
N TYR A 79 0.36 14.70 -1.99
CA TYR A 79 1.10 13.58 -1.41
C TYR A 79 0.70 13.33 0.04
N TYR A 80 0.84 12.08 0.46
CA TYR A 80 0.53 11.60 1.80
C TYR A 80 1.61 10.62 2.27
N VAL A 81 2.22 10.90 3.42
CA VAL A 81 3.15 9.97 4.09
C VAL A 81 2.33 9.08 5.02
N THR A 82 2.32 7.77 4.77
CA THR A 82 1.47 6.82 5.48
C THR A 82 2.15 5.45 5.63
N GLU A 83 1.57 4.62 6.49
CA GLU A 83 1.91 3.20 6.58
C GLU A 83 0.67 2.34 6.73
N PHE A 84 0.68 1.15 6.12
CA PHE A 84 -0.46 0.24 6.14
C PHE A 84 0.00 -1.21 5.97
N ASN A 85 -0.75 -2.12 6.58
CA ASN A 85 -0.48 -3.55 6.45
C ASN A 85 -0.96 -4.08 5.11
N CYS A 86 -0.19 -4.99 4.53
CA CYS A 86 -0.41 -5.57 3.23
C CYS A 86 -0.23 -7.09 3.28
N ILE A 87 -0.90 -7.77 2.35
CA ILE A 87 -0.72 -9.20 2.11
C ILE A 87 -0.47 -9.43 0.64
N THR A 88 0.53 -10.26 0.32
CA THR A 88 0.71 -10.85 -1.01
C THR A 88 0.95 -12.34 -0.89
N ASN A 89 0.72 -13.08 -1.97
CA ASN A 89 0.94 -14.52 -2.04
C ASN A 89 1.25 -14.92 -3.48
N VAL A 90 1.64 -16.18 -3.66
CA VAL A 90 2.03 -16.72 -4.98
C VAL A 90 0.96 -16.58 -6.06
N MET A 91 -0.33 -16.46 -5.69
CA MET A 91 -1.44 -16.27 -6.63
C MET A 91 -1.70 -14.80 -6.96
N LEU A 92 -1.40 -13.90 -6.02
CA LEU A 92 -1.62 -12.46 -6.17
C LEU A 92 -0.44 -11.77 -6.86
N TYR A 93 0.79 -12.25 -6.63
CA TYR A 93 2.00 -11.58 -7.11
C TYR A 93 1.96 -11.28 -8.62
N PRO A 94 2.31 -10.05 -9.06
CA PRO A 94 2.97 -8.96 -8.32
C PRO A 94 2.02 -8.01 -7.56
N LYS A 95 0.79 -8.42 -7.26
CA LYS A 95 -0.17 -7.61 -6.50
C LYS A 95 -0.09 -7.86 -4.99
N PHE A 96 -0.59 -6.89 -4.23
CA PHE A 96 -0.87 -7.01 -2.81
C PHE A 96 -2.25 -6.43 -2.49
N VAL A 97 -2.83 -6.87 -1.39
CA VAL A 97 -4.08 -6.33 -0.86
C VAL A 97 -3.80 -5.62 0.45
N VAL A 98 -4.58 -4.59 0.77
CA VAL A 98 -4.56 -3.92 2.06
C VAL A 98 -5.75 -4.44 2.88
N PRO A 99 -5.55 -5.34 3.86
CA PRO A 99 -6.67 -5.99 4.56
C PRO A 99 -7.56 -5.02 5.34
N ASN A 100 -6.99 -3.89 5.77
CA ASN A 100 -7.71 -2.80 6.43
C ASN A 100 -7.42 -1.47 5.73
N PRO A 101 -8.12 -1.14 4.63
CA PRO A 101 -7.84 0.06 3.84
C PRO A 101 -7.96 1.38 4.61
N LYS A 102 -8.68 1.39 5.74
CA LYS A 102 -8.78 2.58 6.59
C LYS A 102 -7.43 2.99 7.20
N GLU A 103 -6.52 2.04 7.42
CA GLU A 103 -5.18 2.31 7.95
C GLU A 103 -4.40 3.27 7.06
N ILE A 104 -4.60 3.21 5.73
CA ILE A 104 -3.97 4.12 4.78
C ILE A 104 -4.24 5.58 5.16
N LEU A 105 -5.47 5.88 5.62
CA LEU A 105 -5.90 7.22 5.99
C LEU A 105 -5.64 7.54 7.46
N GLU A 106 -5.89 6.58 8.34
CA GLU A 106 -5.72 6.75 9.79
C GLU A 106 -4.25 6.96 10.19
N ASN A 107 -3.32 6.43 9.39
CA ASN A 107 -1.88 6.51 9.63
C ASN A 107 -1.18 7.61 8.83
N ILE A 108 -1.91 8.51 8.17
CA ILE A 108 -1.26 9.66 7.51
C ILE A 108 -0.60 10.53 8.57
N THR A 109 0.72 10.69 8.45
CA THR A 109 1.55 11.48 9.37
C THR A 109 1.93 12.84 8.80
N GLU A 110 1.96 12.97 7.48
CA GLU A 110 2.26 14.19 6.75
C GLU A 110 1.45 14.22 5.45
N GLU A 111 1.01 15.41 5.04
CA GLU A 111 0.35 15.66 3.76
C GLU A 111 0.85 16.98 3.17
N GLY A 112 0.85 17.10 1.84
CA GLY A 112 1.25 18.33 1.18
C GLY A 112 0.73 18.44 -0.25
N LYS A 113 0.96 19.62 -0.84
CA LYS A 113 0.53 19.97 -2.20
C LYS A 113 1.68 20.63 -2.96
N GLU A 114 1.88 20.24 -4.21
CA GLU A 114 2.86 20.83 -5.13
C GLU A 114 2.22 21.54 -6.33
#